data_AF-A0A2M8CSM4-F1
#
_entry.id   AF-A0A2M8CSM4-F1
#
_cell.length_a   1.000
_cell.length_b   1.000
_cell.length_c   1.000
_cell.angle_alpha   90.00
_cell.angle_beta   90.00
_cell.angle_gamma   90.00
#
_symmetry.space_group_name_H-M   'P 1'
#
loop_
_entity.id
_entity.type
_entity.pdbx_description
1 polymer ?
#
loop_
_entity_poly.entity_id
_entity_poly.type
_entity_poly.pdbx_seq_one_letter_code
_entity_poly.pdbx_strand_id
1 'polypeptide(L)'
;METQNDSSHDLPLLEQIERDPDVTQADLATQLGVAVGTINWHLKRLVEKGYVKVKRAERRKLKYIITPEGLTLRARLMVDYVEQQFHLYRRVRQKVKDAALALRSEGVERVRLLGEGDVADICRLTCLEQGLTLAEDADLPTFEVRGLSVALLRPGEKND
;
A
#
# COMPACT_ATOMS: atom_id res chain seq x y z
N MET A 1 -23.87 -6.79 6.51
CA MET A 1 -23.21 -5.80 5.64
C MET A 1 -21.72 -5.94 5.92
N GLU A 2 -21.04 -6.79 5.15
CA GLU A 2 -19.60 -7.04 5.30
C GLU A 2 -18.84 -5.93 4.57
N THR A 3 -18.28 -4.99 5.32
CA THR A 3 -17.49 -3.90 4.76
C THR A 3 -16.12 -4.41 4.36
N GLN A 4 -15.76 -4.23 3.09
CA GLN A 4 -14.51 -4.60 2.41
C GLN A 4 -13.20 -4.06 3.06
N ASN A 5 -13.28 -3.33 4.18
CA ASN A 5 -12.13 -2.78 4.91
C ASN A 5 -11.62 -3.71 6.04
N ASP A 6 -12.37 -4.78 6.35
CA ASP A 6 -12.18 -5.62 7.54
C ASP A 6 -11.08 -6.68 7.41
N SER A 7 -10.50 -6.93 6.23
CA SER A 7 -9.40 -7.88 6.02
C SER A 7 -8.02 -7.22 5.97
N SER A 8 -7.97 -5.89 5.82
CA SER A 8 -6.72 -5.14 5.66
C SER A 8 -5.74 -5.36 6.81
N HIS A 9 -6.25 -5.51 8.03
CA HIS A 9 -5.43 -5.74 9.21
C HIS A 9 -5.15 -7.22 9.51
N ASP A 10 -5.81 -8.17 8.85
CA ASP A 10 -5.62 -9.60 9.14
C ASP A 10 -4.25 -10.10 8.69
N LEU A 11 -3.80 -9.71 7.48
CA LEU A 11 -2.48 -10.07 6.98
C LEU A 11 -1.36 -9.60 7.93
N PRO A 12 -1.24 -8.29 8.26
CA PRO A 12 -0.16 -7.83 9.11
C PRO A 12 -0.31 -8.34 10.56
N LEU A 13 -1.54 -8.56 11.06
CA LEU A 13 -1.77 -9.19 12.36
C LEU A 13 -1.23 -10.63 12.40
N LEU A 14 -1.51 -11.43 11.37
CA LEU A 14 -0.99 -12.80 11.25
C LEU A 14 0.53 -12.82 11.07
N GLU A 15 1.11 -11.85 10.37
CA GLU A 15 2.58 -11.73 10.28
C GLU A 15 3.22 -11.43 11.63
N GLN A 16 2.65 -10.51 12.43
CA GLN A 16 3.20 -10.21 13.76
C GLN A 16 3.07 -11.38 14.73
N ILE A 17 1.94 -12.11 14.70
CA ILE A 17 1.77 -13.31 15.54
C ILE A 17 2.76 -14.42 15.15
N GLU A 18 3.07 -14.58 13.86
CA GLU A 18 4.08 -15.55 13.44
C GLU A 18 5.47 -15.17 13.93
N ARG A 19 5.83 -13.88 13.83
CA ARG A 19 7.12 -13.36 14.28
C ARG A 19 7.28 -13.46 15.80
N ASP A 20 6.25 -13.08 16.54
CA ASP A 20 6.21 -13.16 18.00
C ASP A 20 4.86 -13.71 18.50
N PRO A 21 4.80 -15.01 18.80
CA PRO A 21 3.62 -15.64 19.38
C PRO A 21 3.21 -15.10 20.76
N ASP A 22 4.12 -14.45 21.49
CA ASP A 22 3.93 -13.93 22.84
C ASP A 22 3.50 -12.45 22.86
N VAL A 23 3.33 -11.85 21.67
CA VAL A 23 2.94 -10.44 21.48
C VAL A 23 1.62 -10.11 22.18
N THR A 24 1.54 -8.93 22.80
CA THR A 24 0.29 -8.49 23.43
C THR A 24 -0.61 -7.74 22.45
N GLN A 25 -1.91 -7.65 22.76
CA GLN A 25 -2.85 -6.86 21.95
C GLN A 25 -2.48 -5.37 21.91
N ALA A 26 -1.85 -4.86 22.98
CA ALA A 26 -1.36 -3.49 23.03
C ALA A 26 -0.17 -3.29 22.08
N ASP A 27 0.78 -4.21 22.08
CA ASP A 27 1.95 -4.15 21.18
C ASP A 27 1.52 -4.22 19.72
N LEU A 28 0.60 -5.14 19.39
CA LEU A 28 0.02 -5.26 18.05
C LEU A 28 -0.68 -3.96 17.62
N ALA A 29 -1.41 -3.32 18.53
CA ALA A 29 -2.12 -2.07 18.24
C ALA A 29 -1.13 -0.93 17.94
N THR A 30 -0.07 -0.82 18.76
CA THR A 30 1.00 0.16 18.56
C THR A 30 1.74 -0.08 17.24
N GLN A 31 2.12 -1.32 16.93
CA GLN A 31 2.83 -1.66 15.70
C GLN A 31 1.99 -1.42 14.44
N LEU A 32 0.69 -1.66 14.52
CA LEU A 32 -0.23 -1.52 13.39
C LEU A 32 -0.89 -0.13 13.31
N GLY A 33 -0.60 0.77 14.26
CA GLY A 33 -1.15 2.13 14.27
C GLY A 33 -2.67 2.19 14.44
N VAL A 34 -3.27 1.23 15.17
CA VAL A 34 -4.73 1.13 15.37
C VAL A 34 -5.09 1.10 16.86
N ALA A 35 -6.37 1.24 17.17
CA ALA A 35 -6.86 1.08 18.54
C ALA A 35 -6.77 -0.38 19.00
N VAL A 36 -6.49 -0.61 20.30
CA VAL A 36 -6.47 -1.97 20.89
C VAL A 36 -7.80 -2.71 20.69
N GLY A 37 -8.92 -1.98 20.71
CA GLY A 37 -10.24 -2.55 20.42
C GLY A 37 -10.34 -3.17 19.03
N THR A 38 -9.71 -2.56 18.02
CA THR A 38 -9.61 -3.10 16.66
C THR A 38 -8.87 -4.43 16.68
N ILE A 39 -7.68 -4.49 17.28
CA ILE A 39 -6.91 -5.73 17.42
C ILE A 39 -7.70 -6.83 18.13
N ASN A 40 -8.33 -6.51 19.26
CA ASN A 40 -9.12 -7.47 20.02
C ASN A 40 -10.28 -8.05 19.18
N TRP A 41 -10.94 -7.21 18.39
CA TRP A 41 -12.01 -7.65 17.49
C TRP A 41 -11.48 -8.59 16.39
N HIS A 42 -10.41 -8.21 15.70
CA HIS A 42 -9.79 -9.05 14.67
C HIS A 42 -9.32 -10.39 15.25
N LEU A 43 -8.65 -10.39 16.40
CA LEU A 43 -8.19 -11.61 17.08
C LEU A 43 -9.36 -12.52 17.45
N LYS A 44 -10.43 -11.99 18.05
CA LYS A 44 -11.63 -12.79 18.38
C LYS A 44 -12.22 -13.44 17.13
N ARG A 45 -12.37 -12.66 16.06
CA ARG A 45 -12.88 -13.16 14.78
C ARG A 45 -11.98 -14.25 14.17
N LEU A 46 -10.66 -14.06 14.18
CA LEU A 46 -9.71 -15.05 13.68
C LEU A 46 -9.71 -16.33 14.52
N VAL A 47 -9.94 -16.22 15.83
CA VAL A 47 -10.10 -17.38 16.73
C VAL A 47 -11.41 -18.12 16.48
N GLU A 48 -12.52 -17.39 16.35
CA GLU A 48 -13.84 -17.96 16.04
C GLU A 48 -13.84 -18.71 14.70
N LYS A 49 -13.12 -18.19 13.70
CA LYS A 49 -12.93 -18.85 12.39
C LYS A 49 -11.90 -19.98 12.40
N GLY A 50 -11.20 -20.22 13.51
CA GLY A 50 -10.21 -21.28 13.65
C GLY A 50 -8.84 -20.99 13.02
N TYR A 51 -8.57 -19.76 12.61
CA TYR A 51 -7.28 -19.35 12.02
C TYR A 51 -6.19 -19.09 13.07
N VAL A 52 -6.60 -18.72 14.29
CA VAL A 52 -5.70 -18.49 15.42
C VAL A 52 -6.21 -19.27 16.63
N LYS A 53 -5.28 -19.86 17.38
CA LYS A 53 -5.54 -20.46 18.70
C LYS A 53 -4.89 -19.62 19.78
N VAL A 54 -5.60 -19.42 20.88
CA VAL A 54 -5.05 -18.76 22.07
C VAL A 54 -4.76 -19.82 23.12
N LYS A 55 -3.53 -19.84 23.62
CA LYS A 55 -3.14 -20.64 24.79
C LYS A 55 -2.76 -19.72 25.94
N ARG A 56 -3.03 -20.14 27.17
CA ARG A 56 -2.46 -19.49 28.35
C ARG A 56 -1.04 -20.00 28.53
N ALA A 57 -0.06 -19.10 28.47
CA ALA A 57 1.32 -19.40 28.85
C ALA A 57 1.48 -19.31 30.37
N GLU A 58 0.88 -18.28 30.98
CA GLU A 58 0.88 -18.04 32.43
C GLU A 58 -0.44 -17.39 32.88
N ARG A 59 -0.61 -17.11 34.19
CA ARG A 59 -1.85 -16.53 34.75
C ARG A 59 -2.29 -15.23 34.05
N ARG A 60 -1.34 -14.46 33.48
CA ARG A 60 -1.60 -13.18 32.78
C ARG A 60 -1.08 -13.14 31.33
N LYS A 61 -0.34 -14.16 30.87
CA LYS A 61 0.30 -14.16 29.55
C LYS A 61 -0.44 -15.10 28.60
N LEU A 62 -0.91 -14.55 27.49
CA LEU A 62 -1.51 -15.30 26.39
C LEU A 62 -0.44 -15.57 25.33
N LYS A 63 -0.63 -16.66 24.60
CA LYS A 63 0.17 -17.04 23.43
C LYS A 63 -0.76 -17.26 22.25
N TYR A 64 -0.50 -16.56 21.16
CA TYR A 64 -1.24 -16.68 19.90
C TYR A 64 -0.51 -17.66 18.98
N ILE A 65 -1.24 -18.61 18.41
CA ILE A 65 -0.68 -19.64 17.54
C ILE A 65 -1.52 -19.69 16.26
N ILE A 66 -0.90 -19.46 15.11
CA ILE A 66 -1.56 -19.59 13.82
C ILE A 66 -1.76 -21.07 13.51
N THR A 67 -2.96 -21.44 13.09
CA THR A 67 -3.28 -22.82 12.67
C THR A 67 -2.82 -23.08 11.23
N PRO A 68 -2.75 -24.34 10.77
CA PRO A 68 -2.50 -24.63 9.36
C PRO A 68 -3.47 -23.91 8.40
N GLU A 69 -4.74 -23.81 8.79
CA GLU A 69 -5.76 -23.07 8.05
C GLU A 69 -5.48 -21.56 8.08
N GLY A 70 -5.00 -21.02 9.20
CA GLY A 70 -4.59 -19.62 9.32
C GLY A 70 -3.34 -19.28 8.49
N LEU A 71 -2.38 -20.19 8.36
CA LEU A 71 -1.23 -20.04 7.46
C LEU A 71 -1.69 -20.02 5.99
N THR A 72 -2.65 -20.88 5.65
CA THR A 72 -3.25 -20.91 4.30
C THR A 72 -3.98 -19.60 4.00
N LEU A 73 -4.74 -19.07 4.96
CA LEU A 73 -5.35 -17.74 4.84
C LEU A 73 -4.30 -16.66 4.65
N ARG A 74 -3.22 -16.65 5.45
CA ARG A 74 -2.17 -15.63 5.34
C ARG A 74 -1.52 -15.64 3.96
N ALA A 75 -1.19 -16.83 3.44
CA ALA A 75 -0.63 -16.97 2.10
C ALA A 75 -1.58 -16.40 1.04
N ARG A 76 -2.88 -16.69 1.13
CA ARG A 76 -3.89 -16.11 0.23
C ARG A 76 -3.96 -14.59 0.34
N LEU A 77 -4.03 -14.05 1.56
CA LEU A 77 -4.06 -12.60 1.80
C LEU A 77 -2.80 -11.92 1.24
N MET A 78 -1.64 -12.58 1.31
CA MET A 78 -0.40 -12.05 0.74
C MET A 78 -0.45 -12.01 -0.79
N VAL A 79 -0.97 -13.06 -1.44
CA VAL A 79 -1.21 -13.06 -2.89
C VAL A 79 -2.16 -11.93 -3.27
N ASP A 80 -3.31 -11.83 -2.60
CA ASP A 80 -4.31 -10.80 -2.84
C ASP A 80 -3.69 -9.40 -2.67
N TYR A 81 -2.88 -9.19 -1.62
CA TYR A 81 -2.18 -7.93 -1.38
C TYR A 81 -1.24 -7.58 -2.53
N VAL A 82 -0.41 -8.52 -2.98
CA VAL A 82 0.53 -8.32 -4.10
C VAL A 82 -0.23 -7.99 -5.39
N GLU A 83 -1.32 -8.68 -5.67
CA GLU A 83 -2.17 -8.39 -6.83
C GLU A 83 -2.74 -6.96 -6.77
N GLN A 84 -3.23 -6.52 -5.60
CA GLN A 84 -3.70 -5.15 -5.41
C GLN A 84 -2.59 -4.11 -5.62
N GLN A 85 -1.36 -4.38 -5.15
CA GLN A 85 -0.22 -3.50 -5.42
C GLN A 85 0.06 -3.38 -6.92
N PHE A 86 0.07 -4.50 -7.66
CA PHE A 86 0.24 -4.46 -9.12
C PHE A 86 -0.89 -3.69 -9.82
N HIS A 87 -2.13 -3.82 -9.37
CA HIS A 87 -3.24 -3.04 -9.92
C HIS A 87 -3.06 -1.53 -9.71
N LEU A 88 -2.59 -1.13 -8.52
CA LEU A 88 -2.29 0.26 -8.23
C LEU A 88 -1.15 0.78 -9.10
N TYR A 89 -0.06 0.02 -9.24
CA TYR A 89 1.05 0.39 -10.12
C TYR A 89 0.61 0.55 -11.58
N ARG A 90 -0.19 -0.38 -12.11
CA ARG A 90 -0.75 -0.29 -13.47
C ARG A 90 -1.62 0.95 -13.64
N ARG A 91 -2.44 1.28 -12.64
CA ARG A 91 -3.30 2.48 -12.66
C ARG A 91 -2.46 3.76 -12.69
N VAL A 92 -1.41 3.83 -11.86
CA VAL A 92 -0.51 4.99 -11.84
C VAL A 92 0.21 5.14 -13.17
N ARG A 93 0.77 4.05 -13.71
CA ARG A 93 1.40 4.05 -15.03
C ARG A 93 0.45 4.54 -16.12
N GLN A 94 -0.79 4.04 -16.12
CA GLN A 94 -1.79 4.47 -17.10
C GLN A 94 -2.09 5.97 -16.98
N LYS A 95 -2.27 6.49 -15.76
CA LYS A 95 -2.50 7.92 -15.52
C LYS A 95 -1.35 8.78 -16.05
N VAL A 96 -0.10 8.37 -15.80
CA VAL A 96 1.09 9.08 -16.32
C VAL A 96 1.13 9.01 -17.83
N LYS A 97 0.84 7.84 -18.42
CA LYS A 97 0.83 7.66 -19.87
C LYS A 97 -0.18 8.57 -20.55
N ASP A 98 -1.40 8.64 -20.04
CA ASP A 98 -2.46 9.48 -20.59
C ASP A 98 -2.09 10.97 -20.51
N ALA A 99 -1.53 11.39 -19.38
CA ALA A 99 -1.04 12.75 -19.19
C ALA A 99 0.15 13.07 -20.13
N ALA A 100 1.08 12.14 -20.31
CA ALA A 100 2.22 12.30 -21.21
C ALA A 100 1.77 12.40 -22.68
N LEU A 101 0.80 11.59 -23.10
CA LEU A 101 0.21 11.67 -24.44
C LEU A 101 -0.48 13.01 -24.69
N ALA A 102 -1.21 13.53 -23.68
CA ALA A 102 -1.82 14.84 -23.77
C ALA A 102 -0.77 15.95 -23.97
N LEU A 103 0.30 15.95 -23.15
CA LEU A 103 1.42 16.88 -23.29
C LEU A 103 2.10 16.80 -24.67
N ARG A 104 2.34 15.58 -25.18
CA ARG A 104 2.88 15.38 -26.54
C ARG A 104 1.97 15.97 -27.61
N SER A 105 0.66 15.84 -27.47
CA SER A 105 -0.31 16.43 -28.41
C SER A 105 -0.35 17.96 -28.36
N GLU A 106 0.04 18.55 -27.23
CA GLU A 106 0.24 19.99 -27.04
C GLU A 106 1.61 20.48 -27.55
N GLY A 107 2.46 19.59 -28.09
CA GLY A 107 3.80 19.92 -28.58
C GLY A 107 4.87 20.00 -27.49
N VAL A 108 4.57 19.56 -26.26
CA VAL A 108 5.54 19.50 -25.17
C VAL A 108 6.51 18.34 -25.41
N GLU A 109 7.81 18.63 -25.34
CA GLU A 109 8.88 17.63 -25.51
C GLU A 109 9.68 17.38 -24.24
N ARG A 110 9.63 18.32 -23.29
CA ARG A 110 10.38 18.30 -22.04
C ARG A 110 9.42 18.41 -20.86
N VAL A 111 9.65 17.60 -19.84
CA VAL A 111 8.91 17.65 -18.58
C VAL A 111 9.86 17.57 -17.41
N ARG A 112 9.43 18.07 -16.26
CA ARG A 112 10.13 17.90 -14.99
C ARG A 112 9.49 16.76 -14.20
N LEU A 113 10.31 16.04 -13.44
CA LEU A 113 9.84 15.00 -12.51
C LEU A 113 10.35 15.33 -11.11
N LEU A 114 9.44 15.41 -10.14
CA LEU A 114 9.73 15.59 -8.73
C LEU A 114 9.25 14.38 -7.93
N GLY A 115 10.08 13.95 -6.98
CA GLY A 115 9.83 12.81 -6.11
C GLY A 115 10.77 11.64 -6.39
N GLU A 116 10.67 10.62 -5.56
CA GLU A 116 11.59 9.48 -5.50
C GLU A 116 10.84 8.15 -5.30
N GLY A 117 11.57 7.04 -5.42
CA GLY A 117 11.05 5.69 -5.26
C GLY A 117 10.40 5.10 -6.51
N ASP A 118 9.84 3.90 -6.36
CA ASP A 118 9.36 3.06 -7.47
C ASP A 118 8.36 3.78 -8.39
N VAL A 119 7.50 4.62 -7.84
CA VAL A 119 6.51 5.38 -8.62
C VAL A 119 7.17 6.48 -9.45
N ALA A 120 8.22 7.11 -8.94
CA ALA A 120 9.01 8.06 -9.71
C ALA A 120 9.75 7.36 -10.85
N ASP A 121 10.27 6.16 -10.64
CA ASP A 121 10.90 5.37 -11.70
C ASP A 121 9.89 4.93 -12.77
N ILE A 122 8.70 4.50 -12.36
CA ILE A 122 7.60 4.22 -13.31
C ILE A 122 7.25 5.48 -14.11
N CYS A 123 7.14 6.63 -13.45
CA CYS A 123 6.82 7.89 -14.12
C CYS A 123 7.90 8.28 -15.13
N ARG A 124 9.18 8.20 -14.73
CA ARG A 124 10.37 8.43 -15.56
C ARG A 124 10.37 7.55 -16.80
N LEU A 125 10.25 6.23 -16.62
CA LEU A 125 10.22 5.27 -17.73
C LEU A 125 9.04 5.52 -18.65
N THR A 126 7.86 5.81 -18.11
CA THR A 126 6.66 6.10 -18.91
C THR A 126 6.82 7.37 -19.74
N CYS A 127 7.39 8.44 -19.18
CA CYS A 127 7.69 9.65 -19.93
C CYS A 127 8.65 9.39 -21.09
N LEU A 128 9.74 8.67 -20.83
CA LEU A 128 10.72 8.30 -21.86
C LEU A 128 10.09 7.45 -22.98
N GLU A 129 9.26 6.46 -22.63
CA GLU A 129 8.52 5.65 -23.60
C GLU A 129 7.55 6.47 -24.47
N GLN A 130 7.00 7.57 -23.95
CA GLN A 130 6.15 8.48 -24.72
C GLN A 130 6.94 9.57 -25.47
N GLY A 131 8.27 9.51 -25.46
CA GLY A 131 9.13 10.47 -26.16
C GLY A 131 9.22 11.84 -25.47
N LEU A 132 8.96 11.89 -24.17
CA LEU A 132 9.25 13.07 -23.34
C LEU A 132 10.66 12.94 -22.75
N THR A 133 11.39 14.04 -22.76
CA THR A 133 12.70 14.14 -22.12
C THR A 133 12.57 14.79 -20.75
N LEU A 134 13.33 14.30 -19.78
CA LEU A 134 13.32 14.86 -18.43
C LEU A 134 14.34 15.99 -18.31
N ALA A 135 13.92 17.09 -17.70
CA ALA A 135 14.77 18.24 -17.42
C ALA A 135 14.40 18.90 -16.08
N GLU A 136 15.24 19.81 -15.60
CA GLU A 136 15.11 20.44 -14.27
C GLU A 136 14.49 21.84 -14.29
N ASP A 137 14.20 22.39 -15.48
CA ASP A 137 13.71 23.76 -15.61
C ASP A 137 12.35 23.93 -14.90
N ALA A 138 12.21 25.04 -14.17
CA ALA A 138 11.06 25.28 -13.29
C ALA A 138 9.79 25.70 -14.04
N ASP A 139 9.92 26.10 -15.30
CA ASP A 139 8.85 26.49 -16.22
C ASP A 139 8.33 25.31 -17.06
N LEU A 140 8.76 24.08 -16.77
CA LEU A 140 8.26 22.87 -17.43
C LEU A 140 7.04 22.28 -16.72
N PRO A 141 6.11 21.66 -17.48
CA PRO A 141 5.11 20.78 -16.89
C PRO A 141 5.79 19.74 -15.99
N THR A 142 5.32 19.63 -14.76
CA THR A 142 5.97 18.86 -13.71
C THR A 142 5.10 17.70 -13.28
N PHE A 143 5.60 16.48 -13.44
CA PHE A 143 5.06 15.33 -12.72
C PHE A 143 5.56 15.34 -11.29
N GLU A 144 4.67 15.43 -10.32
CA GLU A 144 5.00 15.36 -8.90
C GLU A 144 4.51 14.04 -8.32
N VAL A 145 5.44 13.27 -7.76
CA VAL A 145 5.19 11.96 -7.15
C VAL A 145 5.12 12.13 -5.64
N ARG A 146 3.99 11.71 -5.05
CA ARG A 146 3.77 11.70 -3.60
C ARG A 146 3.25 10.33 -3.19
N GLY A 147 4.13 9.49 -2.64
CA GLY A 147 3.83 8.10 -2.34
C GLY A 147 3.36 7.34 -3.59
N LEU A 148 2.14 6.80 -3.55
CA LEU A 148 1.54 6.05 -4.67
C LEU A 148 0.71 6.92 -5.64
N SER A 149 0.81 8.24 -5.52
CA SER A 149 0.08 9.20 -6.34
C SER A 149 1.02 10.02 -7.22
N VAL A 150 0.56 10.35 -8.43
CA VAL A 150 1.25 11.25 -9.35
C VAL A 150 0.28 12.36 -9.77
N ALA A 151 0.72 13.60 -9.64
CA ALA A 151 0.04 14.79 -10.13
C ALA A 151 0.82 15.39 -11.30
N LEU A 152 0.13 16.00 -12.26
CA LEU A 152 0.75 16.82 -13.30
C LEU A 152 0.43 18.29 -12.95
N LEU A 153 1.47 19.09 -12.78
CA LEU A 153 1.39 20.53 -12.52
C LEU A 153 1.81 21.27 -13.78
N ARG A 154 0.96 22.16 -14.31
CA ARG A 154 1.38 23.01 -15.43
C ARG A 154 1.97 24.34 -14.93
N PRO A 155 2.94 24.92 -15.66
CA PRO A 155 3.51 26.21 -15.33
C PRO A 155 2.43 27.29 -15.32
N GLY A 156 2.29 28.03 -14.21
CA GLY A 156 1.35 29.14 -14.10
C GLY A 156 -0.07 28.78 -13.65
N GLU A 157 -0.41 27.50 -13.44
CA GLU A 157 -1.64 27.11 -12.76
C GLU A 157 -1.47 27.34 -11.24
N LYS A 158 -2.12 28.38 -10.70
CA LYS A 158 -2.27 28.54 -9.25
C LYS A 158 -3.23 27.46 -8.74
N ASN A 159 -2.80 26.74 -7.71
CA ASN A 159 -3.69 25.89 -6.91
C ASN A 159 -4.72 26.79 -6.23
N ASP A 160 -5.98 26.74 -6.67
CA ASP A 160 -7.13 27.19 -5.86
C ASP A 160 -7.61 26.04 -4.95
#